data_AF-T0Z1X1-F1
#
_entry.id   AF-T0Z1X1-F1
#
_cell.length_a   1.000
_cell.length_b   1.000
_cell.length_c   1.000
_cell.angle_alpha   90.00
_cell.angle_beta   90.00
_cell.angle_gamma   90.00
#
_symmetry.space_group_name_H-M   'P 1'
#
loop_
_entity.id
_entity.type
_entity.pdbx_description
1 polymer ?
#
loop_
_entity_poly.entity_id
_entity_poly.type
_entity_poly.pdbx_seq_one_letter_code
_entity_poly.pdbx_strand_id
1 'polypeptide(L)'
;RSLLRGVDPTPRTRVVSVLFPDQTYGGETTVAFEFDMLTKTEREAVSFAVQSGSIFGHHIGFDLGWLWEYAYWEPGYDVLDSMLIARAMRPRQPIDLARLALDEEADEELRENAKEIIYKGGGWSLQALALTVLGKKVDKAFQGPRNWCEPVLTQQHYDYATGDVKTTYALLCELLGVAELDLERPGD
;
A
#
# COMPACT_ATOMS: atom_id res chain seq x y z
N ARG A 1 29.33 13.63 8.89
CA ARG A 1 27.94 13.55 8.37
C ARG A 1 27.90 14.41 7.11
N SER A 2 28.00 13.78 5.94
CA SER A 2 27.98 14.49 4.65
C SER A 2 26.53 14.70 4.25
N LEU A 3 26.08 15.95 4.25
CA LEU A 3 24.96 16.38 3.44
C LEU A 3 25.45 16.29 1.99
N LEU A 4 25.06 15.25 1.26
CA LEU A 4 25.25 15.22 -0.19
C LEU A 4 24.42 16.39 -0.75
N ARG A 5 25.07 17.30 -1.49
CA ARG A 5 24.37 18.40 -2.17
C ARG A 5 23.23 17.82 -3.01
N GLY A 6 21.99 18.22 -2.70
CA GLY A 6 20.79 17.87 -3.49
C GLY A 6 19.84 16.85 -2.85
N VAL A 7 20.20 16.19 -1.75
CA VAL A 7 19.27 15.31 -1.03
C VAL A 7 18.49 16.14 0.01
N ASP A 8 17.17 16.23 -0.14
CA ASP A 8 16.29 16.84 0.86
C ASP A 8 15.82 15.76 1.85
N PRO A 9 16.35 15.72 3.08
CA PRO A 9 16.02 14.70 4.07
C PRO A 9 14.65 14.93 4.73
N THR A 10 13.93 16.00 4.36
CA THR A 10 12.66 16.37 5.00
C THR A 10 11.56 15.40 4.56
N PRO A 11 10.91 14.70 5.51
CA PRO A 11 9.74 13.88 5.21
C PRO A 11 8.63 14.73 4.60
N ARG A 12 8.00 14.21 3.55
CA ARG A 12 6.91 14.84 2.81
C ARG A 12 6.17 13.78 2.01
N THR A 13 4.99 14.11 1.48
CA THR A 13 4.35 13.25 0.47
C THR A 13 5.20 13.27 -0.79
N ARG A 14 5.88 12.15 -1.07
CA ARG A 14 6.75 12.00 -2.25
C ARG A 14 5.99 11.42 -3.45
N VAL A 15 5.26 10.34 -3.22
CA VAL A 15 4.45 9.64 -4.22
C VAL A 15 3.09 9.32 -3.63
N VAL A 16 2.03 9.58 -4.39
CA VAL A 16 0.69 9.06 -4.11
C VAL A 16 0.37 8.03 -5.17
N SER A 17 0.13 6.80 -4.77
CA SER A 17 -0.23 5.73 -5.69
C SER A 17 -1.68 5.31 -5.48
N VAL A 18 -2.39 5.07 -6.58
CA VAL A 18 -3.81 4.74 -6.57
C VAL A 18 -4.11 3.65 -7.60
N LEU A 19 -5.12 2.86 -7.28
CA LEU A 19 -5.73 1.89 -8.17
C LEU A 19 -7.21 2.24 -8.26
N PHE A 20 -7.74 2.32 -9.48
CA PHE A 20 -9.14 2.65 -9.72
C PHE A 20 -9.69 1.87 -10.92
N PRO A 21 -11.02 1.64 -10.97
CA PRO A 21 -11.65 1.06 -12.15
C PRO A 21 -11.51 2.02 -13.35
N ASP A 22 -10.99 1.51 -14.47
CA ASP A 22 -10.85 2.28 -15.71
C ASP A 22 -11.71 1.68 -16.82
N GLN A 23 -12.80 2.40 -17.13
CA GLN A 23 -13.74 2.01 -18.19
C GLN A 23 -13.14 2.16 -19.60
N THR A 24 -12.09 2.95 -19.77
CA THR A 24 -11.43 3.17 -21.06
C THR A 24 -10.66 1.91 -21.49
N TYR A 25 -10.03 1.24 -20.55
CA TYR A 25 -9.22 0.05 -20.80
C TYR A 25 -9.92 -1.27 -20.43
N GLY A 26 -11.09 -1.20 -19.78
CA GLY A 26 -11.85 -2.38 -19.37
C GLY A 26 -11.11 -3.16 -18.30
N GLY A 27 -10.88 -2.54 -17.13
CA GLY A 27 -10.06 -3.14 -16.09
C GLY A 27 -9.82 -2.22 -14.90
N GLU A 28 -8.80 -2.57 -14.12
CA GLU A 28 -8.18 -1.68 -13.14
C GLU A 28 -6.99 -0.95 -13.76
N THR A 29 -6.80 0.31 -13.36
CA THR A 29 -5.61 1.08 -13.70
C THR A 29 -4.90 1.50 -12.43
N THR A 30 -3.57 1.36 -12.40
CA THR A 30 -2.74 1.82 -11.30
C THR A 30 -1.84 2.97 -11.75
N VAL A 31 -1.82 4.04 -10.97
CA VAL A 31 -1.06 5.26 -11.26
C VAL A 31 -0.27 5.68 -10.02
N ALA A 32 0.92 6.25 -10.22
CA ALA A 32 1.71 6.89 -9.19
C ALA A 32 1.95 8.36 -9.58
N PHE A 33 1.59 9.29 -8.69
CA PHE A 33 1.80 10.73 -8.83
C PHE A 33 3.02 11.15 -8.02
N GLU A 34 4.09 11.62 -8.68
CA GLU A 34 5.29 12.14 -8.01
C GLU A 34 5.08 13.60 -7.57
N PHE A 35 4.82 13.82 -6.29
CA PHE A 35 4.39 15.11 -5.77
C PHE A 35 5.44 16.22 -5.93
N ASP A 36 6.73 15.91 -5.86
CA ASP A 36 7.75 16.96 -6.06
C ASP A 36 7.79 17.49 -7.50
N MET A 37 7.30 16.71 -8.47
CA MET A 37 7.20 17.12 -9.87
C MET A 37 5.93 17.91 -10.18
N LEU A 38 4.97 17.91 -9.25
CA LEU A 38 3.70 18.63 -9.39
C LEU A 38 3.81 20.05 -8.86
N THR A 39 3.12 20.97 -9.53
CA THR A 39 2.84 22.31 -9.01
C THR A 39 1.92 22.24 -7.79
N LYS A 40 1.83 23.34 -7.02
CA LYS A 40 0.94 23.42 -5.86
C LYS A 40 -0.52 23.09 -6.22
N THR A 41 -1.02 23.67 -7.31
CA THR A 41 -2.39 23.45 -7.78
C THR A 41 -2.63 22.01 -8.23
N GLU A 42 -1.65 21.36 -8.85
CA GLU A 42 -1.75 19.94 -9.20
C GLU A 42 -1.74 19.03 -7.97
N ARG A 43 -0.92 19.33 -6.95
CA ARG A 43 -0.93 18.57 -5.68
C ARG A 43 -2.27 18.69 -4.97
N GLU A 44 -2.85 19.88 -4.93
CA GLU A 44 -4.20 20.12 -4.41
C GLU A 44 -5.25 19.30 -5.19
N ALA A 45 -5.20 19.34 -6.53
CA ALA A 45 -6.15 18.62 -7.38
C ALA A 45 -6.03 17.09 -7.24
N VAL A 46 -4.80 16.56 -7.24
CA VAL A 46 -4.54 15.12 -7.01
C VAL A 46 -5.01 14.73 -5.62
N SER A 47 -4.62 15.48 -4.58
CA SER A 47 -5.03 15.20 -3.20
C SER A 47 -6.56 15.17 -3.05
N PHE A 48 -7.28 16.11 -3.67
CA PHE A 48 -8.74 16.09 -3.68
C PHE A 48 -9.31 14.89 -4.45
N ALA A 49 -8.79 14.59 -5.64
CA ALA A 49 -9.29 13.52 -6.49
C ALA A 49 -9.13 12.13 -5.85
N VAL A 50 -7.97 11.83 -5.26
CA VAL A 50 -7.72 10.53 -4.61
C VAL A 50 -8.50 10.35 -3.31
N GLN A 51 -9.00 11.44 -2.75
CA GLN A 51 -9.88 11.45 -1.57
C GLN A 51 -11.37 11.53 -1.92
N SER A 52 -11.73 11.52 -3.21
CA SER A 52 -13.12 11.60 -3.65
C SER A 52 -13.77 10.22 -3.74
N GLY A 53 -14.98 10.09 -3.17
CA GLY A 53 -15.73 8.83 -3.16
C GLY A 53 -15.29 7.86 -2.06
N SER A 54 -15.44 6.56 -2.32
CA SER A 54 -15.02 5.50 -1.41
C SER A 54 -13.53 5.21 -1.55
N ILE A 55 -12.81 5.27 -0.43
CA ILE A 55 -11.35 5.12 -0.41
C ILE A 55 -10.98 3.89 0.40
N PHE A 56 -10.07 3.11 -0.14
CA PHE A 56 -9.57 1.89 0.46
C PHE A 56 -8.05 1.98 0.60
N GLY A 57 -7.52 1.54 1.73
CA GLY A 57 -6.09 1.57 1.97
C GLY A 57 -5.67 0.69 3.14
N HIS A 58 -4.36 0.62 3.39
CA HIS A 58 -3.80 -0.16 4.49
C HIS A 58 -3.17 0.78 5.51
N HIS A 59 -3.76 0.89 6.70
CA HIS A 59 -3.39 1.93 7.66
C HIS A 59 -3.63 3.36 7.12
N ILE A 60 -4.69 3.52 6.33
CA ILE A 60 -4.97 4.67 5.47
C ILE A 60 -5.10 6.00 6.24
N GLY A 61 -5.43 5.95 7.53
CA GLY A 61 -5.47 7.15 8.37
C GLY A 61 -4.12 7.89 8.41
N PHE A 62 -2.99 7.17 8.27
CA PHE A 62 -1.67 7.78 8.18
C PHE A 62 -1.50 8.54 6.85
N ASP A 63 -1.90 7.94 5.73
CA ASP A 63 -1.81 8.55 4.40
C ASP A 63 -2.71 9.78 4.26
N LEU A 64 -3.96 9.70 4.75
CA LEU A 64 -4.90 10.81 4.74
C LEU A 64 -4.38 12.02 5.55
N GLY A 65 -3.70 11.76 6.68
CA GLY A 65 -3.07 12.80 7.47
C GLY A 65 -2.01 13.59 6.71
N TRP A 66 -1.25 12.93 5.83
CA TRP A 66 -0.28 13.60 4.95
C TRP A 66 -0.96 14.37 3.81
N LEU A 67 -2.03 13.82 3.24
CA LEU A 67 -2.77 14.46 2.15
C LEU A 67 -3.49 15.75 2.56
N TRP A 68 -3.88 15.86 3.83
CA TRP A 68 -4.47 17.06 4.42
C TRP A 68 -3.56 18.29 4.40
N GLU A 69 -2.24 18.12 4.26
CA GLU A 69 -1.31 19.25 4.09
C GLU A 69 -1.53 20.00 2.77
N TYR A 70 -2.11 19.32 1.77
CA TYR A 70 -2.32 19.89 0.43
C TYR A 70 -3.77 20.32 0.21
N ALA A 71 -4.73 19.48 0.61
CA ALA A 71 -6.14 19.80 0.46
C ALA A 71 -6.91 19.27 1.67
N TYR A 72 -7.60 20.18 2.37
CA TYR A 72 -8.51 19.76 3.42
C TYR A 72 -9.67 18.99 2.80
N TRP A 73 -9.90 17.79 3.33
CA TRP A 73 -11.03 16.94 3.00
C TRP A 73 -11.69 16.51 4.30
N GLU A 74 -12.99 16.75 4.41
CA GLU A 74 -13.77 16.24 5.53
C GLU A 74 -14.09 14.77 5.25
N PRO A 75 -13.67 13.83 6.12
CA PRO A 75 -13.91 12.43 5.86
C PRO A 75 -15.39 12.10 5.75
N GLY A 76 -15.80 11.62 4.58
CA GLY A 76 -17.10 10.97 4.41
C GLY A 76 -17.13 9.62 5.13
N TYR A 77 -18.29 8.95 5.11
CA TYR A 77 -18.48 7.63 5.71
C TYR A 77 -17.76 6.49 4.97
N ASP A 78 -17.04 6.79 3.88
CA ASP A 78 -16.62 5.81 2.87
C ASP A 78 -15.12 5.47 2.91
N VAL A 79 -14.47 5.58 4.07
CA VAL A 79 -13.07 5.17 4.26
C VAL A 79 -13.00 3.76 4.84
N LEU A 80 -12.37 2.84 4.11
CA LEU A 80 -12.09 1.48 4.58
C LEU A 80 -10.59 1.24 4.77
N ASP A 81 -10.22 0.92 6.00
CA ASP A 81 -8.86 0.56 6.37
C ASP A 81 -8.71 -0.96 6.48
N SER A 82 -8.00 -1.57 5.53
CA SER A 82 -7.76 -3.01 5.49
C SER A 82 -7.01 -3.54 6.72
N MET A 83 -6.18 -2.74 7.38
CA MET A 83 -5.52 -3.14 8.63
C MET A 83 -6.56 -3.28 9.76
N LEU A 84 -7.47 -2.32 9.88
CA LEU A 84 -8.52 -2.36 10.91
C LEU A 84 -9.53 -3.47 10.64
N ILE A 85 -9.92 -3.65 9.38
CA ILE A 85 -10.78 -4.77 8.94
C ILE A 85 -10.10 -6.10 9.28
N ALA A 86 -8.82 -6.27 8.95
CA ALA A 86 -8.08 -7.49 9.26
C ALA A 86 -7.95 -7.74 10.77
N ARG A 87 -7.82 -6.69 11.60
CA ARG A 87 -7.83 -6.85 13.07
C ARG A 87 -9.16 -7.40 13.59
N ALA A 88 -10.27 -6.95 13.01
CA ALA A 88 -11.60 -7.42 13.39
C ALA A 88 -11.87 -8.85 12.88
N MET A 89 -11.53 -9.14 11.62
CA MET A 89 -11.87 -10.41 10.96
C MET A 89 -10.85 -11.52 11.23
N ARG A 90 -9.58 -11.17 11.42
CA ARG A 90 -8.47 -12.11 11.68
C ARG A 90 -7.75 -11.75 12.99
N PRO A 91 -8.43 -11.88 14.15
CA PRO A 91 -7.81 -11.58 15.45
C PRO A 91 -6.67 -12.56 15.80
N ARG A 92 -6.63 -13.74 15.18
CA ARG A 92 -5.59 -14.77 15.39
C ARG A 92 -4.34 -14.57 14.54
N GLN A 93 -4.31 -13.54 13.71
CA GLN A 93 -3.24 -13.29 12.75
C GLN A 93 -1.81 -13.40 13.32
N PRO A 94 -1.47 -12.85 14.51
CA PRO A 94 -0.13 -13.04 15.08
C PRO A 94 0.21 -14.51 15.39
N ILE A 95 -0.80 -15.32 15.75
CA ILE A 95 -0.64 -16.75 16.01
C ILE A 95 -0.45 -17.49 14.70
N ASP A 96 -1.21 -17.15 13.66
CA ASP A 96 -1.10 -17.79 12.35
C ASP A 96 0.27 -17.47 11.70
N LEU A 97 0.77 -16.25 11.88
CA LEU A 97 2.13 -15.89 11.51
C LEU A 97 3.19 -16.70 12.28
N ALA A 98 3.01 -16.88 13.60
CA ALA A 98 3.90 -17.70 14.42
C ALA A 98 3.89 -19.18 14.03
N ARG A 99 2.73 -19.71 13.62
CA ARG A 99 2.61 -21.07 13.09
C ARG A 99 3.38 -21.21 11.79
N LEU A 100 3.21 -20.28 10.84
CA LEU A 100 3.95 -20.28 9.59
C LEU A 100 5.47 -20.22 9.81
N ALA A 101 5.93 -19.44 10.79
CA ALA A 101 7.36 -19.34 11.14
C ALA A 101 7.95 -20.64 11.71
N LEU A 102 7.12 -21.52 12.26
CA LEU A 102 7.50 -22.80 12.90
C LEU A 102 7.19 -24.02 12.04
N ASP A 103 6.49 -23.86 10.92
CA ASP A 103 6.09 -24.95 10.04
C ASP A 103 7.28 -25.43 9.20
N GLU A 104 7.76 -26.64 9.46
CA GLU A 104 8.90 -27.25 8.77
C GLU A 104 8.56 -27.72 7.35
N GLU A 105 7.27 -27.89 7.04
CA GLU A 105 6.79 -28.31 5.71
C GLU A 105 6.46 -27.12 4.81
N ALA A 106 6.40 -25.90 5.38
CA ALA A 106 6.18 -24.69 4.62
C ALA A 106 7.40 -24.30 3.77
N ASP A 107 7.16 -23.54 2.71
CA ASP A 107 8.23 -22.95 1.90
C ASP A 107 9.22 -22.16 2.77
N GLU A 108 10.52 -22.42 2.57
CA GLU A 108 11.58 -21.88 3.40
C GLU A 108 11.61 -20.34 3.36
N GLU A 109 11.36 -19.74 2.20
CA GLU A 109 11.35 -18.29 2.05
C GLU A 109 10.17 -17.67 2.81
N LEU A 110 8.97 -18.25 2.72
CA LEU A 110 7.81 -17.78 3.46
C LEU A 110 8.03 -17.88 4.99
N ARG A 111 8.63 -18.98 5.43
CA ARG A 111 8.94 -19.22 6.84
C ARG A 111 9.95 -18.22 7.40
N GLU A 112 11.04 -17.95 6.68
CA GLU A 112 12.03 -16.94 7.11
C GLU A 112 11.44 -15.53 7.12
N ASN A 113 10.59 -15.19 6.14
CA ASN A 113 9.85 -13.92 6.16
C ASN A 113 8.92 -13.82 7.37
N ALA A 114 8.23 -14.90 7.75
CA ALA A 114 7.37 -14.90 8.93
C ALA A 114 8.17 -14.65 10.21
N LYS A 115 9.35 -15.28 10.37
CA LYS A 115 10.25 -15.04 11.51
C LYS A 115 10.67 -13.57 11.59
N GLU A 116 11.11 -12.98 10.48
CA GLU A 116 11.50 -11.56 10.46
C GLU A 116 10.39 -10.62 10.92
N ILE A 117 9.15 -10.87 10.49
CA ILE A 117 7.99 -10.03 10.85
C ILE A 117 7.71 -10.10 12.35
N ILE A 118 7.76 -11.31 12.92
CA ILE A 118 7.54 -11.54 14.35
C ILE A 118 8.59 -10.82 15.18
N TYR A 119 9.87 -10.91 14.80
CA TYR A 119 10.95 -10.21 15.50
C TYR A 119 10.79 -8.69 15.52
N LYS A 120 10.15 -8.12 14.49
CA LYS A 120 9.85 -6.69 14.42
C LYS A 120 8.56 -6.29 15.14
N GLY A 121 7.86 -7.23 15.79
CA GLY A 121 6.60 -6.97 16.50
C GLY A 121 5.40 -6.74 15.56
N GLY A 122 5.46 -7.23 14.33
CA GLY A 122 4.39 -7.10 13.34
C GLY A 122 3.33 -8.20 13.46
N GLY A 123 2.09 -7.89 13.09
CA GLY A 123 1.01 -8.88 12.98
C GLY A 123 0.02 -8.55 11.87
N TRP A 124 -0.36 -7.28 11.73
CA TRP A 124 -1.31 -6.81 10.72
C TRP A 124 -0.70 -5.82 9.73
N SER A 125 0.62 -5.78 9.60
CA SER A 125 1.23 -5.02 8.50
C SER A 125 0.83 -5.63 7.17
N LEU A 126 0.87 -4.83 6.10
CA LEU A 126 0.60 -5.31 4.73
C LEU A 126 1.43 -6.55 4.42
N GLN A 127 2.71 -6.55 4.83
CA GLN A 127 3.58 -7.71 4.67
C GLN A 127 3.07 -8.95 5.42
N ALA A 128 2.67 -8.81 6.69
CA ALA A 128 2.20 -9.93 7.48
C ALA A 128 0.93 -10.54 6.89
N LEU A 129 0.00 -9.69 6.45
CA LEU A 129 -1.27 -10.12 5.86
C LEU A 129 -1.07 -10.67 4.46
N ALA A 130 -0.28 -10.04 3.60
CA ALA A 130 0.05 -10.58 2.28
C ALA A 130 0.66 -11.99 2.39
N LEU A 131 1.52 -12.21 3.40
CA LEU A 131 2.15 -13.51 3.61
C LEU A 131 1.15 -14.58 4.04
N THR A 132 0.32 -14.32 5.07
CA THR A 132 -0.55 -15.36 5.65
C THR A 132 -1.94 -15.45 5.01
N VAL A 133 -2.38 -14.41 4.31
CA VAL A 133 -3.70 -14.32 3.66
C VAL A 133 -3.56 -14.64 2.18
N LEU A 134 -2.58 -14.04 1.50
CA LEU A 134 -2.40 -14.18 0.06
C LEU A 134 -1.32 -15.20 -0.33
N GLY A 135 -0.53 -15.71 0.63
CA GLY A 135 0.61 -16.58 0.36
C GLY A 135 1.74 -15.87 -0.42
N LYS A 136 1.80 -14.53 -0.36
CA LYS A 136 2.69 -13.71 -1.17
C LYS A 136 3.69 -12.96 -0.30
N LYS A 137 4.95 -12.92 -0.75
CA LYS A 137 5.97 -12.02 -0.22
C LYS A 137 5.83 -10.66 -0.89
N VAL A 138 5.71 -9.60 -0.10
CA VAL A 138 5.82 -8.22 -0.60
C VAL A 138 7.28 -7.78 -0.63
N ASP A 139 7.61 -6.93 -1.60
CA ASP A 139 8.90 -6.28 -1.66
C ASP A 139 9.07 -5.33 -0.46
N LYS A 140 10.32 -5.13 -0.03
CA LYS A 140 10.73 -4.22 1.05
C LYS A 140 11.80 -3.24 0.63
N ALA A 141 12.28 -3.33 -0.62
CA ALA A 141 13.45 -2.60 -1.09
C ALA A 141 13.37 -1.09 -0.80
N PHE A 142 12.17 -0.51 -0.91
CA PHE A 142 11.95 0.93 -0.77
C PHE A 142 11.21 1.35 0.50
N GLN A 143 10.94 0.46 1.46
CA GLN A 143 10.14 0.79 2.66
C GLN A 143 10.73 1.92 3.53
N GLY A 144 12.06 2.05 3.58
CA GLY A 144 12.73 3.03 4.43
C GLY A 144 12.54 4.47 3.96
N PRO A 145 12.31 5.45 4.87
CA PRO A 145 12.00 6.84 4.49
C PRO A 145 13.10 7.51 3.68
N ARG A 146 14.37 7.11 3.87
CA ARG A 146 15.51 7.66 3.11
C ARG A 146 15.41 7.39 1.61
N ASN A 147 14.82 6.26 1.22
CA ASN A 147 14.67 5.89 -0.19
C ASN A 147 13.76 6.87 -0.95
N TRP A 148 12.89 7.60 -0.23
CA TRP A 148 11.96 8.57 -0.81
C TRP A 148 12.48 10.02 -0.76
N CYS A 149 13.60 10.25 -0.06
CA CYS A 149 14.26 11.55 0.01
C CYS A 149 15.23 11.80 -1.16
N GLU A 150 15.41 10.81 -2.04
CA GLU A 150 16.30 10.92 -3.18
C GLU A 150 15.81 11.98 -4.18
N PRO A 151 16.72 12.77 -4.78
CA PRO A 151 16.36 13.84 -5.71
C PRO A 151 15.66 13.34 -6.97
N VAL A 152 15.88 12.07 -7.35
CA VAL A 152 15.25 11.42 -8.50
C VAL A 152 14.85 10.01 -8.09
N LEU A 153 13.60 9.65 -8.30
CA LEU A 153 13.13 8.27 -8.11
C LEU A 153 13.32 7.46 -9.39
N THR A 154 13.65 6.19 -9.22
CA THR A 154 13.76 5.23 -10.34
C THR A 154 12.41 4.55 -10.59
N GLN A 155 12.26 3.90 -11.74
CA GLN A 155 11.07 3.11 -12.05
C GLN A 155 10.73 2.08 -10.95
N GLN A 156 11.75 1.49 -10.32
CA GLN A 156 11.58 0.53 -9.23
C GLN A 156 10.86 1.12 -8.01
N HIS A 157 11.00 2.43 -7.75
CA HIS A 157 10.24 3.08 -6.67
C HIS A 157 8.75 3.14 -7.01
N TYR A 158 8.41 3.43 -8.26
CA TYR A 158 7.03 3.47 -8.73
C TYR A 158 6.41 2.08 -8.77
N ASP A 159 7.17 1.09 -9.23
CA ASP A 159 6.73 -0.31 -9.24
C ASP A 159 6.47 -0.82 -7.82
N TYR A 160 7.34 -0.45 -6.86
CA TYR A 160 7.14 -0.74 -5.44
C TYR A 160 5.87 -0.08 -4.89
N ALA A 161 5.69 1.23 -5.09
CA ALA A 161 4.53 1.97 -4.57
C ALA A 161 3.21 1.43 -5.15
N THR A 162 3.16 1.22 -6.47
CA THR A 162 1.97 0.68 -7.14
C THR A 162 1.72 -0.79 -6.77
N GLY A 163 2.76 -1.57 -6.50
CA GLY A 163 2.66 -2.93 -5.98
C GLY A 163 2.00 -3.03 -4.61
N ASP A 164 2.28 -2.08 -3.70
CA ASP A 164 1.64 -2.01 -2.38
C ASP A 164 0.13 -1.74 -2.50
N VAL A 165 -0.29 -0.89 -3.46
CA VAL A 165 -1.71 -0.62 -3.72
C VAL A 165 -2.42 -1.85 -4.27
N LYS A 166 -1.82 -2.54 -5.25
CA LYS A 166 -2.36 -3.80 -5.80
C LYS A 166 -2.50 -4.87 -4.73
N THR A 167 -1.49 -5.01 -3.87
CA THR A 167 -1.51 -5.95 -2.75
C THR A 167 -2.61 -5.59 -1.75
N THR A 168 -2.80 -4.31 -1.48
CA THR A 168 -3.87 -3.84 -0.59
C THR A 168 -5.27 -4.14 -1.16
N TYR A 169 -5.46 -3.97 -2.46
CA TYR A 169 -6.71 -4.32 -3.14
C TYR A 169 -6.99 -5.83 -3.08
N ALA A 170 -6.03 -6.66 -3.48
CA ALA A 170 -6.14 -8.12 -3.40
C ALA A 170 -6.44 -8.61 -1.97
N LEU A 171 -5.77 -8.02 -0.98
CA LEU A 171 -6.01 -8.32 0.43
C LEU A 171 -7.44 -7.96 0.85
N LEU A 172 -7.96 -6.81 0.43
CA LEU A 172 -9.32 -6.41 0.76
C LEU A 172 -10.35 -7.37 0.13
N CYS A 173 -10.17 -7.75 -1.13
CA CYS A 173 -11.02 -8.72 -1.81
C CYS A 173 -11.07 -10.05 -1.04
N GLU A 174 -9.91 -10.60 -0.68
CA GLU A 174 -9.81 -11.84 0.09
C GLU A 174 -10.44 -11.71 1.49
N LEU A 175 -10.20 -10.60 2.20
CA LEU A 175 -10.80 -10.36 3.51
C LEU A 175 -12.32 -10.31 3.45
N LEU A 176 -12.89 -9.67 2.43
CA LEU A 176 -14.33 -9.54 2.26
C LEU A 176 -14.99 -10.74 1.57
N GLY A 177 -14.19 -11.72 1.12
CA GLY A 177 -14.68 -12.90 0.40
C GLY A 177 -15.32 -12.54 -0.94
N VAL A 178 -14.85 -11.48 -1.58
CA VAL A 178 -15.29 -11.03 -2.91
C VAL A 178 -14.20 -11.32 -3.93
N ALA A 179 -14.60 -11.65 -5.15
CA ALA A 179 -13.65 -11.74 -6.23
C ALA A 179 -13.02 -10.36 -6.48
N GLU A 180 -11.74 -10.34 -6.85
CA GLU A 180 -11.18 -9.18 -7.55
C GLU A 180 -12.06 -8.89 -8.77
N LEU A 181 -12.14 -7.62 -9.16
CA LEU A 181 -12.93 -7.21 -10.31
C LEU A 181 -12.44 -7.95 -11.57
N ASP A 182 -13.15 -9.01 -11.92
CA ASP A 182 -12.94 -9.76 -13.17
C ASP A 182 -13.58 -8.96 -14.30
N LEU A 183 -12.80 -8.01 -14.82
CA LEU A 183 -13.19 -7.10 -15.89
C LEU A 183 -12.70 -7.61 -17.25
N GLU A 184 -12.65 -8.93 -17.45
CA GLU A 184 -12.50 -9.49 -18.78
C GLU A 184 -13.59 -8.91 -19.70
N ARG A 185 -13.13 -8.32 -20.81
CA ARG A 185 -13.97 -7.77 -21.89
C ARG A 185 -15.22 -8.63 -22.10
N PRO A 186 -16.45 -8.07 -22.12
CA PRO A 186 -17.48 -8.62 -22.97
C PRO A 186 -16.89 -8.67 -24.38
N GLY A 187 -16.75 -9.88 -24.93
CA GLY A 187 -15.94 -10.18 -26.11
C GLY A 187 -16.16 -9.24 -27.31
N ASP A 188 -15.08 -9.11 -28.08
CA ASP A 188 -15.16 -8.88 -29.53
C ASP A 188 -15.93 -10.04 -30.20
#